data_AF-A0A1H0MDE0-F1
#
_entry.id   AF-A0A1H0MDE0-F1
#
_cell.length_a   1.000
_cell.length_b   1.000
_cell.length_c   1.000
_cell.angle_alpha   90.00
_cell.angle_beta   90.00
_cell.angle_gamma   90.00
#
_symmetry.space_group_name_H-M   'P 1'
#
loop_
_entity.id
_entity.type
_entity.pdbx_description
1 polymer ?
#
loop_
_entity_poly.entity_id
_entity_poly.type
_entity_poly.pdbx_seq_one_letter_code
_entity_poly.pdbx_strand_id
1 'polypeptide(L)'
;MVRAEQGCQDAGITILKGEVAAGFDGAREAFEANFRRGGDIGAAVCVYRDGRPVVDLWGGLADTGTGRPWEPDMLQLVHSATKGPLATAAHLLVQPGSWTGY
;
A
#
# COMPACT_ATOMS: atom_id res chain seq x y z
N MET A 1 33.98 22.24 -0.48
CA MET A 1 33.95 21.45 0.76
C MET A 1 32.86 22.04 1.66
N VAL A 2 31.61 21.62 1.44
CA VAL A 2 30.47 21.95 2.31
C VAL A 2 29.99 20.61 2.83
N ARG A 3 30.25 20.37 4.12
CA ARG A 3 29.67 19.27 4.88
C ARG A 3 28.15 19.49 4.93
N ALA A 4 27.39 18.60 4.30
CA ALA A 4 26.00 18.38 4.63
C ALA A 4 25.96 17.22 5.62
N GLU A 5 26.17 17.53 6.89
CA GLU A 5 26.01 16.59 7.99
C GLU A 5 24.86 17.07 8.88
N GLN A 6 24.04 16.09 9.28
CA GLN A 6 22.86 16.19 10.15
C GLN A 6 21.59 16.85 9.58
N GLY A 7 20.67 16.00 9.11
CA GLY A 7 19.25 16.35 8.94
C GLY A 7 18.37 15.10 9.05
N CYS A 8 17.65 15.00 10.17
CA CYS A 8 16.66 13.97 10.56
C CYS A 8 17.21 12.60 10.97
N GLN A 9 17.92 12.55 12.10
CA GLN A 9 18.07 11.34 12.92
C GLN A 9 17.07 11.43 14.08
N ASP A 10 15.78 11.33 13.78
CA ASP A 10 14.69 11.08 14.74
C ASP A 10 13.55 10.37 14.00
N ALA A 11 13.81 9.16 13.48
CA ALA A 11 12.76 8.29 12.92
C ALA A 11 11.97 7.63 14.08
N GLY A 12 11.38 8.47 14.94
CA GLY A 12 10.55 8.05 16.05
C GLY A 12 9.21 7.54 15.56
N ILE A 13 9.03 6.21 15.60
CA ILE A 13 7.76 5.48 15.44
C ILE A 13 6.95 5.90 14.21
N THR A 14 7.15 5.19 13.09
CA THR A 14 6.14 5.14 12.04
C THR A 14 4.86 4.55 12.64
N ILE A 15 3.85 5.39 12.86
CA ILE A 15 2.54 4.92 13.33
C ILE A 15 1.90 4.14 12.19
N LEU A 16 1.91 2.82 12.33
CA LEU A 16 1.12 1.95 11.46
C LEU A 16 -0.31 1.85 11.99
N LYS A 17 -1.26 1.96 11.08
CA LYS A 17 -2.69 1.83 11.31
C LYS A 17 -3.24 0.66 10.48
N GLY A 18 -4.44 0.21 10.83
CA GLY A 18 -5.15 -0.86 10.12
C GLY A 18 -5.08 -2.22 10.81
N GLU A 19 -5.63 -3.23 10.13
CA GLU A 19 -5.99 -4.53 10.68
C GLU A 19 -5.25 -5.69 9.99
N VAL A 20 -5.01 -6.75 10.76
CA VAL A 20 -4.46 -8.02 10.26
C VAL A 20 -5.22 -9.14 10.91
N ALA A 21 -5.73 -10.07 10.10
CA ALA A 21 -6.40 -11.26 10.57
C ALA A 21 -5.38 -12.23 11.23
N ALA A 22 -5.85 -12.99 12.22
CA ALA A 22 -5.02 -13.97 12.92
C ALA A 22 -4.33 -14.94 11.94
N GLY A 23 -3.04 -15.19 12.15
CA GLY A 23 -2.23 -16.05 11.28
C GLY A 23 -1.59 -15.33 10.08
N PHE A 24 -1.83 -14.03 9.93
CA PHE A 24 -1.14 -13.17 8.96
C PHE A 24 -0.21 -12.14 9.62
N ASP A 25 0.10 -12.30 10.91
CA ASP A 25 0.89 -11.36 11.71
C ASP A 25 2.26 -11.03 11.09
N GLY A 26 2.88 -12.00 10.40
CA GLY A 26 4.13 -11.79 9.66
C GLY A 26 4.06 -10.71 8.57
N ALA A 27 2.86 -10.43 8.03
CA ALA A 27 2.66 -9.32 7.09
C ALA A 27 2.84 -7.96 7.77
N ARG A 28 2.35 -7.79 9.00
CA ARG A 28 2.59 -6.58 9.80
C ARG A 28 4.07 -6.41 10.08
N GLU A 29 4.74 -7.47 10.52
CA GLU A 29 6.18 -7.43 10.82
C GLU A 29 7.02 -7.05 9.61
N ALA A 30 6.72 -7.63 8.44
CA ALA A 30 7.38 -7.30 7.19
C ALA A 30 7.12 -5.85 6.76
N PHE A 31 5.88 -5.39 6.88
CA PHE A 31 5.51 -4.02 6.53
C PHE A 31 6.23 -3.01 7.44
N GLU A 32 6.28 -3.25 8.76
CA GLU A 32 7.08 -2.44 9.70
C GLU A 32 8.57 -2.44 9.36
N ALA A 33 9.10 -3.60 8.93
CA ALA A 33 10.50 -3.72 8.56
C ALA A 33 10.83 -2.86 7.32
N ASN A 34 9.90 -2.67 6.38
CA ASN A 34 10.13 -1.79 5.24
C ASN A 34 10.34 -0.33 5.65
N PHE A 35 9.59 0.19 6.62
CA PHE A 35 9.85 1.54 7.16
C PHE A 35 11.18 1.61 7.91
N ARG A 36 11.46 0.61 8.76
CA ARG A 36 12.66 0.60 9.62
C ARG A 36 13.96 0.38 8.84
N ARG A 37 13.94 -0.43 7.78
CA ARG A 37 15.14 -0.90 7.06
C ARG A 37 15.09 -0.64 5.56
N GLY A 38 13.91 -0.67 4.96
CA GLY A 38 13.70 -0.45 3.52
C GLY A 38 13.66 1.01 3.10
N GLY A 39 13.46 1.93 4.05
CA GLY A 39 13.41 3.37 3.79
C GLY A 39 12.05 3.86 3.28
N ASP A 40 10.97 3.09 3.49
CA ASP A 40 9.63 3.55 3.16
C ASP A 40 9.30 4.82 3.96
N ILE A 41 8.80 5.83 3.25
CA ILE A 41 8.39 7.12 3.82
C ILE A 41 6.91 7.07 4.20
N GLY A 42 6.09 6.53 3.30
CA GLY A 42 4.66 6.33 3.45
C GLY A 42 4.24 5.22 2.50
N ALA A 43 3.42 4.30 3.00
CA ALA A 43 2.97 3.15 2.23
C ALA A 43 1.63 2.63 2.74
N ALA A 44 0.98 1.82 1.91
CA ALA A 44 -0.18 1.03 2.26
C ALA A 44 -0.10 -0.35 1.60
N VAL A 45 -0.70 -1.36 2.23
CA VAL A 45 -0.80 -2.72 1.71
C VAL A 45 -2.15 -3.32 2.10
N CYS A 46 -2.82 -3.91 1.12
CA CYS A 46 -4.07 -4.64 1.32
C CYS A 46 -3.97 -6.02 0.66
N VAL A 47 -4.34 -7.08 1.38
CA VAL A 47 -4.29 -8.47 0.91
C VAL A 47 -5.64 -9.13 1.12
N TYR A 48 -6.14 -9.77 0.06
CA TYR A 48 -7.38 -10.54 0.09
C TYR A 48 -7.07 -12.03 0.00
N ARG A 49 -7.82 -12.82 0.77
CA ARG A 49 -7.88 -14.28 0.66
C ARG A 49 -9.33 -14.71 0.62
N ASP A 50 -9.69 -15.52 -0.38
CA ASP A 50 -11.05 -16.03 -0.56
C ASP A 50 -12.12 -14.91 -0.56
N GLY A 51 -11.80 -13.78 -1.19
CA GLY A 51 -12.68 -12.61 -1.30
C GLY A 51 -12.79 -11.77 -0.03
N ARG A 52 -12.02 -12.05 1.03
CA ARG A 52 -12.04 -11.31 2.30
C ARG A 52 -10.71 -10.59 2.55
N PRO A 53 -10.72 -9.35 3.05
CA PRO A 53 -9.50 -8.68 3.47
C PRO A 53 -8.92 -9.41 4.69
N VAL A 54 -7.64 -9.78 4.62
CA VAL A 54 -6.90 -10.42 5.71
C VAL A 54 -5.74 -9.55 6.20
N VAL A 55 -5.33 -8.58 5.41
CA VAL A 55 -4.38 -7.52 5.77
C VAL A 55 -4.89 -6.23 5.16
N ASP A 56 -4.97 -5.17 5.94
CA ASP A 56 -5.22 -3.81 5.45
C ASP A 56 -4.45 -2.84 6.35
N LEU A 57 -3.29 -2.38 5.88
CA LEU A 57 -2.34 -1.61 6.67
C LEU A 57 -1.89 -0.37 5.91
N TRP A 58 -1.66 0.71 6.64
CA TRP A 58 -1.05 1.93 6.11
C TRP A 58 -0.26 2.67 7.19
N GLY A 59 0.63 3.57 6.78
CA GLY A 59 1.37 4.40 7.72
C GLY A 59 2.43 5.26 7.06
N GLY A 60 3.08 6.06 7.89
CA GLY A 60 4.10 7.03 7.45
C GLY A 60 3.52 8.34 6.95
N LEU A 61 4.26 9.01 6.08
CA LEU A 61 3.92 10.33 5.53
C LEU A 61 3.48 10.22 4.07
N ALA A 62 2.43 10.94 3.74
CA ALA A 62 2.00 11.09 2.36
C ALA A 62 2.73 12.22 1.63
N ASP A 63 3.29 13.17 2.37
CA ASP A 63 4.01 14.31 1.83
C ASP A 63 5.11 14.71 2.79
N THR A 64 6.36 14.57 2.35
CA THR A 64 7.55 14.90 3.15
C THR A 64 7.81 16.40 3.26
N GLY A 65 7.32 17.20 2.31
CA GLY A 65 7.49 18.64 2.33
C GLY A 65 6.55 19.32 3.33
N THR A 66 5.34 18.79 3.48
CA THR A 66 4.34 19.32 4.43
C THR A 66 4.26 18.54 5.74
N GLY A 67 4.86 17.34 5.80
CA GLY A 67 4.73 16.43 6.94
C GLY A 67 3.34 15.81 7.08
N ARG A 68 2.52 15.86 6.02
CA ARG A 68 1.15 15.33 6.06
C ARG A 68 1.19 13.80 6.27
N PRO A 69 0.47 13.26 7.27
CA PRO A 69 0.44 11.82 7.51
C PRO A 69 -0.31 11.08 6.40
N TRP A 70 -0.04 9.78 6.29
CA TRP A 70 -0.83 8.88 5.46
C TRP A 70 -2.19 8.58 6.12
N GLU A 71 -3.26 8.76 5.35
CA GLU A 71 -4.64 8.45 5.73
C GLU A 71 -5.18 7.29 4.88
N PRO A 72 -6.16 6.49 5.37
CA PRO A 72 -6.56 5.24 4.72
C PRO A 72 -7.02 5.40 3.27
N ASP A 73 -7.75 6.46 2.96
CA ASP A 73 -8.33 6.69 1.63
C ASP A 73 -7.40 7.46 0.67
N MET A 74 -6.14 7.64 1.04
CA MET A 74 -5.18 8.37 0.22
C MET A 74 -4.80 7.60 -1.04
N LEU A 75 -4.85 8.29 -2.17
CA LEU A 75 -4.48 7.73 -3.47
C LEU A 75 -2.98 7.92 -3.72
N GLN A 76 -2.33 6.83 -4.12
CA GLN A 76 -0.95 6.83 -4.59
C GLN A 76 -0.93 6.70 -6.11
N LEU A 77 0.05 7.34 -6.77
CA LEU A 77 0.32 7.07 -8.17
C LEU A 77 0.87 5.64 -8.31
N VAL A 78 0.06 4.74 -8.88
CA VAL A 78 0.40 3.30 -9.01
C VAL A 78 1.13 2.95 -10.32
N HIS A 79 1.46 3.95 -11.15
CA HIS A 79 2.19 3.79 -12.41
C HIS A 79 1.64 2.64 -13.28
N SER A 80 2.52 1.71 -13.70
CA SER A 80 2.17 0.61 -14.58
C SER A 80 1.20 -0.41 -13.98
N ALA A 81 0.94 -0.39 -12.67
CA ALA A 81 -0.07 -1.27 -12.07
C ALA A 81 -1.47 -1.03 -12.65
N THR A 82 -1.73 0.17 -13.23
CA THR A 82 -2.95 0.48 -14.00
C THR A 82 -3.22 -0.47 -15.17
N LYS A 83 -2.20 -1.15 -15.71
CA LYS A 83 -2.35 -2.07 -16.85
C LYS A 83 -3.20 -3.29 -16.51
N GLY A 84 -3.16 -3.79 -15.28
CA GLY A 84 -3.96 -4.94 -14.85
C GLY A 84 -5.47 -4.69 -14.93
N PRO A 85 -5.99 -3.65 -14.25
CA PRO A 85 -7.39 -3.24 -14.37
C PRO A 85 -7.82 -2.96 -15.81
N LEU A 86 -6.96 -2.29 -16.60
CA LEU A 86 -7.24 -2.03 -18.02
C LEU A 86 -7.38 -3.32 -18.83
N ALA A 87 -6.46 -4.26 -18.67
CA ALA A 87 -6.53 -5.56 -19.34
C ALA A 87 -7.79 -6.34 -18.91
N THR A 88 -8.16 -6.28 -17.63
CA THR A 88 -9.39 -6.89 -17.12
C THR A 88 -10.63 -6.31 -17.81
N ALA A 89 -10.72 -4.99 -17.91
CA ALA A 89 -11.83 -4.33 -18.61
C ALA A 89 -11.90 -4.75 -20.09
N ALA A 90 -10.75 -4.83 -20.77
CA ALA A 90 -10.70 -5.31 -22.15
C ALA A 90 -11.18 -6.77 -22.28
N HIS A 91 -10.79 -7.65 -21.35
CA HIS A 91 -11.25 -9.03 -21.32
C HIS A 91 -12.76 -9.15 -21.07
N LEU A 92 -13.33 -8.32 -20.19
CA LEU A 92 -14.78 -8.30 -19.95
C LEU A 92 -15.57 -7.89 -21.22
N LEU A 93 -15.02 -7.01 -22.05
CA LEU A 93 -15.68 -6.59 -23.30
C LEU A 93 -15.72 -7.68 -24.37
N VAL A 94 -14.69 -8.54 -24.41
CA VAL A 94 -14.61 -9.64 -25.39
C VAL A 94 -15.07 -10.97 -24.80
N GLN A 95 -15.40 -11.01 -23.51
CA GLN A 95 -15.99 -12.17 -22.88
C GLN A 95 -17.34 -12.42 -23.56
N PRO A 96 -17.54 -13.55 -24.27
CA PRO A 96 -18.85 -13.90 -24.74
C PRO A 96 -19.75 -13.97 -23.51
N GLY A 97 -20.85 -13.22 -23.52
CA GLY A 97 -21.84 -13.36 -22.48
C GLY A 97 -22.22 -14.83 -22.41
N SER A 98 -22.09 -15.45 -21.24
CA SER A 98 -22.95 -16.58 -20.91
C SER A 98 -24.36 -16.02 -20.80
N TRP A 99 -24.90 -15.60 -21.94
CA TRP A 99 -26.28 -15.20 -22.10
C TRP A 99 -27.06 -16.50 -22.09
N THR A 100 -27.47 -16.92 -20.89
CA THR A 100 -28.60 -17.84 -20.75
C THR A 100 -29.86 -17.03 -21.00
N GLY A 101 -30.12 -16.75 -22.27
CA GLY A 101 -31.47 -16.47 -22.73
C GLY A 101 -32.03 -17.74 -23.35
N TYR A 102 -33.05 -18.28 -22.69
CA TYR A 102 -33.66 -19.62 -22.80
C TYR A 102 -32.93 -20.73 -22.06
#